data_AF-A0A1L0GCL0-F1
#
_entry.id   AF-A0A1L0GCL0-F1
#
_cell.length_a   1.000
_cell.length_b   1.000
_cell.length_c   1.000
_cell.angle_alpha   90.00
_cell.angle_beta   90.00
_cell.angle_gamma   90.00
#
_symmetry.space_group_name_H-M   'P 1'
#
loop_
_entity.id
_entity.type
_entity.pdbx_description
1 polymer ?
#
loop_
_entity_poly.entity_id
_entity_poly.type
_entity_poly.pdbx_seq_one_letter_code
_entity_poly.pdbx_strand_id
1 'polypeptide(L)'
;MKLFPVSGVRSLTQYYQIRRSSSSVFSALQQGPVNSQVIDELLKNKIFSDVELADLHKILKSDVSSEVANEVLRYGLPQDFSLYHTLSKLEKSHPWNDQALLSLIESNPGRVSTLLELAKKHSNGSVSHAIRQAILKKLLYGEKVELRDGEFVLDEENITKAIGILNELDGVWSNEEFMDTIFDFLVSNNAAAGLSLLELEGVVEWLNHQKLASVSDKAAFLHVARIVFDANPQLLSKETLSKILGFSAEVKTFEHETKAIGILTRLGFSKDKLHENVQQMKQFSEDVLNYIESGHLDLDKKDAEALLLRMQLITTYGIDQNNIQKALEKFHTYQSLEKFGIELVQSRLVQAFCYQSFKHFDEMSYKIAETLIVADELPVSTICQLILASSQFDGERSLQIYNDYIGQVSKKLNPDTQISAAGKLTQAMMIASVYENDREFAQLLFEKAVTAGIVNEEEIPALKSVLKVYGQAFEEDSWEKAKPILLEYVLANIKSM
;
A
#
# COMPACT_ATOMS: atom_id res chain seq x y z
N MET A 1 73.41 -47.26 44.50
CA MET A 1 73.82 -47.42 43.09
C MET A 1 72.55 -47.46 42.24
N LYS A 2 72.52 -46.66 41.17
CA LYS A 2 71.46 -46.50 40.15
C LYS A 2 70.28 -45.56 40.45
N LEU A 3 70.22 -44.57 39.58
CA LEU A 3 69.21 -43.55 39.33
C LEU A 3 67.97 -44.15 38.65
N PHE A 4 66.78 -43.64 39.00
CA PHE A 4 65.62 -43.49 38.11
C PHE A 4 64.71 -42.38 38.69
N PRO A 5 64.41 -41.30 37.94
CA PRO A 5 63.42 -40.31 38.34
C PRO A 5 62.04 -40.62 37.76
N VAL A 6 61.06 -40.03 38.44
CA VAL A 6 59.60 -40.16 38.33
C VAL A 6 59.07 -39.82 36.93
N SER A 7 58.17 -40.67 36.47
CA SER A 7 57.36 -40.51 35.26
C SER A 7 56.31 -39.39 35.38
N GLY A 8 56.38 -38.42 34.47
CA GLY A 8 55.24 -38.01 33.66
C GLY A 8 54.18 -37.10 34.27
N VAL A 9 54.53 -35.86 34.61
CA VAL A 9 53.56 -34.76 34.61
C VAL A 9 53.34 -34.31 33.17
N ARG A 10 52.19 -34.63 32.58
CA ARG A 10 51.72 -34.01 31.32
C ARG A 10 51.34 -32.56 31.64
N SER A 11 52.27 -31.63 31.44
CA SER A 11 51.99 -30.20 31.55
C SER A 11 51.27 -29.68 30.31
N LEU A 12 50.18 -28.97 30.59
CA LEU A 12 49.40 -28.08 29.72
C LEU A 12 50.29 -27.01 29.07
N THR A 13 51.01 -27.37 28.01
CA THR A 13 51.85 -26.43 27.25
C THR A 13 51.85 -26.77 25.76
N GLN A 14 50.65 -26.88 25.18
CA GLN A 14 50.42 -26.92 23.73
C GLN A 14 49.49 -25.79 23.25
N TYR A 15 49.36 -24.73 24.05
CA TYR A 15 48.86 -23.42 23.59
C TYR A 15 50.07 -22.58 23.18
N TYR A 16 50.66 -22.91 22.02
CA TYR A 16 51.66 -22.04 21.42
C TYR A 16 50.96 -20.78 20.91
N GLN A 17 51.29 -19.67 21.55
CA GLN A 17 50.96 -18.31 21.15
C GLN A 17 51.40 -18.07 19.70
N ILE A 18 50.44 -18.18 18.80
CA ILE A 18 50.51 -17.66 17.45
C ILE A 18 50.32 -16.14 17.56
N ARG A 19 51.41 -15.42 17.87
CA ARG A 19 51.58 -14.05 17.36
C ARG A 19 51.96 -14.18 15.89
N ARG A 20 50.98 -14.49 15.03
CA ARG A 20 51.22 -14.65 13.59
C ARG A 20 51.12 -13.30 12.90
N SER A 21 52.26 -12.82 12.40
CA SER A 21 52.32 -11.74 11.43
C SER A 21 51.49 -12.12 10.19
N SER A 22 50.92 -11.13 9.51
CA SER A 22 50.20 -11.32 8.25
C SER A 22 51.00 -12.12 7.21
N SER A 23 52.32 -11.93 7.18
CA SER A 23 53.28 -12.71 6.39
C SER A 23 53.12 -14.22 6.57
N SER A 24 52.87 -14.69 7.80
CA SER A 24 52.74 -16.14 8.09
C SER A 24 51.43 -16.75 7.60
N VAL A 25 50.38 -15.93 7.41
CA VAL A 25 49.07 -16.37 6.90
C VAL A 25 49.12 -16.46 5.37
N PHE A 26 49.74 -15.49 4.69
CA PHE A 26 49.94 -15.55 3.24
C PHE A 26 50.91 -16.66 2.82
N SER A 27 51.97 -16.90 3.61
CA SER A 27 52.84 -18.06 3.38
C SER A 27 52.11 -19.38 3.65
N ALA A 28 51.16 -19.43 4.58
CA ALA A 28 50.35 -20.62 4.83
C ALA A 28 49.36 -20.88 3.69
N LEU A 29 48.72 -19.84 3.14
CA LEU A 29 47.87 -19.94 1.95
C LEU A 29 48.62 -20.47 0.73
N GLN A 30 49.92 -20.16 0.58
CA GLN A 30 50.76 -20.69 -0.50
C GLN A 30 51.21 -22.15 -0.30
N GLN A 31 51.13 -22.70 0.91
CA GLN A 31 51.72 -24.00 1.26
C GLN A 31 50.71 -25.16 1.38
N GLY A 32 49.41 -24.93 1.18
CA GLY A 32 48.38 -25.98 1.15
C GLY A 32 47.13 -25.66 1.98
N PRO A 33 46.23 -26.64 2.19
CA PRO A 33 44.92 -26.39 2.81
C PRO A 33 45.09 -25.94 4.26
N VAL A 34 44.77 -24.67 4.51
CA VAL A 34 44.71 -24.07 5.84
C VAL A 34 43.29 -24.24 6.39
N ASN A 35 43.15 -24.49 7.70
CA ASN A 35 41.84 -24.59 8.34
C ASN A 35 41.03 -23.30 8.12
N SER A 36 39.86 -23.43 7.49
CA SER A 36 38.97 -22.32 7.13
C SER A 36 38.55 -21.48 8.34
N GLN A 37 38.34 -22.09 9.52
CA GLN A 37 38.00 -21.33 10.74
C GLN A 37 39.12 -20.39 11.18
N VAL A 38 40.38 -20.81 11.02
CA VAL A 38 41.56 -20.02 11.39
C VAL A 38 41.78 -18.89 10.37
N ILE A 39 41.47 -19.11 9.10
CA ILE A 39 41.50 -18.06 8.08
C ILE A 39 40.41 -17.03 8.36
N ASP A 40 39.19 -17.47 8.66
CA ASP A 40 38.05 -16.61 8.97
C ASP A 40 38.34 -15.67 10.14
N GLU A 41 38.88 -16.18 11.25
CA GLU A 41 39.24 -15.35 12.41
C GLU A 41 40.31 -14.30 12.09
N LEU A 42 41.23 -14.60 11.17
CA LEU A 42 42.38 -13.74 10.87
C LEU A 42 42.11 -12.71 9.77
N LEU A 43 41.24 -13.03 8.79
CA LEU A 43 41.07 -12.21 7.59
C LEU A 43 39.74 -11.43 7.56
N LYS A 44 38.70 -11.90 8.25
CA LYS A 44 37.33 -11.34 8.12
C LYS A 44 37.21 -9.83 8.39
N ASN A 45 38.02 -9.29 9.29
CA ASN A 45 38.00 -7.87 9.65
C ASN A 45 39.31 -7.14 9.31
N LYS A 46 40.19 -7.78 8.54
CA LYS A 46 41.52 -7.23 8.27
C LYS A 46 41.44 -6.24 7.12
N ILE A 47 41.97 -5.03 7.33
CA ILE A 47 42.27 -4.09 6.24
C ILE A 47 43.65 -4.46 5.69
N PHE A 48 43.72 -4.81 4.41
CA PHE A 48 44.96 -5.13 3.72
C PHE A 48 45.68 -3.85 3.30
N SER A 49 46.99 -3.83 3.48
CA SER A 49 47.86 -2.84 2.86
C SER A 49 48.05 -3.10 1.36
N ASP A 50 48.48 -2.09 0.59
CA ASP A 50 48.77 -2.23 -0.84
C ASP A 50 49.77 -3.36 -1.16
N VAL A 51 50.75 -3.58 -0.28
CA VAL A 51 51.74 -4.66 -0.41
C VAL A 51 51.06 -6.03 -0.28
N GLU A 52 50.15 -6.17 0.67
CA GLU A 52 49.42 -7.42 0.90
C GLU A 52 48.41 -7.70 -0.21
N LEU A 53 47.74 -6.67 -0.75
CA LEU A 53 46.89 -6.80 -1.93
C LEU A 53 47.72 -7.23 -3.16
N ALA A 54 48.90 -6.64 -3.37
CA ALA A 54 49.81 -7.05 -4.43
C ALA A 54 50.27 -8.51 -4.26
N ASP A 55 50.45 -8.99 -3.03
CA ASP A 55 50.77 -10.39 -2.76
C ASP A 55 49.58 -11.33 -3.04
N LEU A 56 48.34 -10.91 -2.77
CA LEU A 56 47.14 -11.66 -3.20
C LEU A 56 47.07 -11.83 -4.73
N HIS A 57 47.40 -10.78 -5.49
CA HIS A 57 47.50 -10.87 -6.95
C HIS A 57 48.57 -11.86 -7.41
N LYS A 58 49.71 -11.92 -6.71
CA LYS A 58 50.77 -12.91 -7.02
C LYS A 58 50.30 -14.33 -6.71
N ILE A 59 49.58 -14.54 -5.60
CA ILE A 59 49.02 -15.84 -5.22
C ILE A 59 48.06 -16.33 -6.32
N LEU A 60 47.13 -15.49 -6.80
CA LEU A 60 46.21 -15.87 -7.88
C LEU A 60 46.91 -16.15 -9.23
N LYS A 61 48.03 -15.49 -9.52
CA LYS A 61 48.83 -15.75 -10.73
C LYS A 61 49.67 -17.01 -10.63
N SER A 62 49.94 -17.51 -9.43
CA SER A 62 50.63 -18.78 -9.21
C SER A 62 49.68 -19.97 -9.36
N ASP A 63 50.23 -21.17 -9.59
CA ASP A 63 49.45 -22.40 -9.76
C ASP A 63 48.96 -22.93 -8.40
N VAL A 64 47.99 -22.24 -7.82
CA VAL A 64 47.37 -22.58 -6.53
C VAL A 64 46.11 -23.42 -6.71
N SER A 65 45.73 -24.15 -5.66
CA SER A 65 44.48 -24.91 -5.67
C SER A 65 43.25 -23.99 -5.67
N SER A 66 42.13 -24.52 -6.15
CA SER A 66 40.84 -23.82 -6.19
C SER A 66 40.39 -23.35 -4.80
N GLU A 67 40.70 -24.09 -3.75
CA GLU A 67 40.32 -23.76 -2.38
C GLU A 67 41.06 -22.50 -1.91
N VAL A 68 42.37 -22.43 -2.15
CA VAL A 68 43.20 -21.27 -1.82
C VAL A 68 42.76 -20.05 -2.61
N ALA A 69 42.52 -20.22 -3.92
CA ALA A 69 42.02 -19.14 -4.76
C ALA A 69 40.66 -18.60 -4.27
N ASN A 70 39.73 -19.47 -3.88
CA ASN A 70 38.44 -19.05 -3.33
C ASN A 70 38.57 -18.31 -1.99
N GLU A 71 39.47 -18.71 -1.08
CA GLU A 71 39.71 -17.97 0.16
C GLU A 71 40.34 -16.59 -0.10
N VAL A 72 41.28 -16.50 -1.04
CA VAL A 72 41.86 -15.22 -1.48
C VAL A 72 40.78 -14.29 -2.03
N LEU A 73 39.88 -14.81 -2.87
CA LEU A 73 38.80 -14.02 -3.47
C LEU A 73 37.78 -13.59 -2.42
N ARG A 74 37.39 -14.48 -1.51
CA ARG A 74 36.44 -14.21 -0.43
C ARG A 74 36.86 -12.98 0.40
N TYR A 75 38.13 -12.93 0.81
CA TYR A 75 38.62 -11.85 1.67
C TYR A 75 39.17 -10.65 0.91
N GLY A 76 39.73 -10.87 -0.28
CA GLY A 76 40.38 -9.84 -1.07
C GLY A 76 39.41 -8.96 -1.86
N LEU A 77 38.34 -9.53 -2.43
CA LEU A 77 37.43 -8.80 -3.32
C LEU A 77 36.74 -7.57 -2.68
N PRO A 78 36.35 -7.58 -1.39
CA PRO A 78 35.78 -6.39 -0.75
C PRO A 78 36.71 -5.18 -0.70
N GLN A 79 38.01 -5.38 -0.87
CA GLN A 79 39.04 -4.33 -0.79
C GLN A 79 39.69 -4.05 -2.15
N ASP A 80 39.80 -5.06 -3.02
CA ASP A 80 40.34 -4.91 -4.37
C ASP A 80 39.60 -5.82 -5.37
N PHE A 81 38.63 -5.23 -6.08
CA PHE A 81 37.88 -5.93 -7.13
C PHE A 81 38.75 -6.37 -8.31
N SER A 82 39.94 -5.78 -8.52
CA SER A 82 40.81 -6.14 -9.63
C SER A 82 41.33 -7.58 -9.54
N LEU A 83 41.27 -8.22 -8.36
CA LEU A 83 41.56 -9.64 -8.15
C LEU A 83 40.70 -10.55 -9.04
N TYR A 84 39.44 -10.18 -9.29
CA TYR A 84 38.56 -10.91 -10.22
C TYR A 84 39.11 -10.91 -11.65
N HIS A 85 39.60 -9.76 -12.12
CA HIS A 85 40.19 -9.63 -13.46
C HIS A 85 41.53 -10.32 -13.57
N THR A 86 42.32 -10.33 -12.48
CA THR A 86 43.59 -11.09 -12.43
C THR A 86 43.34 -12.56 -12.65
N LEU A 87 42.33 -13.15 -11.99
CA LEU A 87 41.97 -14.54 -12.21
C LEU A 87 41.38 -14.78 -13.61
N SER A 88 40.46 -13.93 -14.05
CA SER A 88 39.76 -14.07 -15.34
C SER A 88 40.69 -14.02 -16.56
N LYS A 89 41.82 -13.30 -16.46
CA LYS A 89 42.83 -13.19 -17.53
C LYS A 89 43.70 -14.43 -17.70
N LEU A 90 43.68 -15.36 -16.74
CA LEU A 90 44.53 -16.55 -16.77
C LEU A 90 43.98 -17.68 -17.67
N GLU A 91 42.81 -17.49 -18.29
CA GLU A 91 42.11 -18.47 -19.16
C GLU A 91 41.91 -19.87 -18.55
N LYS A 92 42.15 -20.02 -17.24
CA LYS A 92 41.87 -21.23 -16.48
C LYS A 92 40.40 -21.21 -16.04
N SER A 93 39.68 -22.28 -16.31
CA SER A 93 38.36 -22.50 -15.71
C SER A 93 38.52 -22.68 -14.20
N HIS A 94 38.07 -21.71 -13.41
CA HIS A 94 38.14 -21.74 -11.94
C HIS A 94 36.77 -22.07 -11.35
N PRO A 95 36.64 -23.16 -10.57
CA PRO A 95 35.39 -23.47 -9.88
C PRO A 95 35.22 -22.54 -8.67
N TRP A 96 34.19 -21.71 -8.72
CA TRP A 96 33.83 -20.82 -7.62
C TRP A 96 33.06 -21.58 -6.54
N ASN A 97 33.39 -21.30 -5.28
CA ASN A 97 32.54 -21.70 -4.15
C ASN A 97 31.58 -20.55 -3.78
N ASP A 98 30.51 -20.87 -3.05
CA ASP A 98 29.45 -19.92 -2.70
C ASP A 98 29.96 -18.68 -1.95
N GLN A 99 30.95 -18.83 -1.07
CA GLN A 99 31.49 -17.74 -0.27
C GLN A 99 32.31 -16.74 -1.09
N ALA A 100 33.14 -17.25 -1.99
CA ALA A 100 33.90 -16.42 -2.94
C ALA A 100 32.96 -15.75 -3.94
N LEU A 101 31.94 -16.46 -4.43
CA LEU A 101 30.92 -15.92 -5.34
C LEU A 101 30.07 -14.84 -4.66
N LEU A 102 29.64 -15.04 -3.41
CA LEU A 102 28.96 -14.02 -2.61
C LEU A 102 29.81 -12.76 -2.49
N SER A 103 31.10 -12.92 -2.15
CA SER A 103 32.03 -11.80 -2.02
C SER A 103 32.24 -11.07 -3.35
N LEU A 104 32.25 -11.80 -4.48
CA LEU A 104 32.29 -11.20 -5.82
C LEU A 104 31.04 -10.38 -6.10
N ILE A 105 29.85 -10.91 -5.83
CA ILE A 105 28.58 -10.23 -6.05
C ILE A 105 28.47 -8.98 -5.17
N GLU A 106 28.77 -9.06 -3.88
CA GLU A 106 28.74 -7.91 -2.97
C GLU A 106 29.74 -6.83 -3.35
N SER A 107 30.92 -7.23 -3.84
CA SER A 107 32.01 -6.31 -4.17
C SER A 107 31.99 -5.80 -5.62
N ASN A 108 31.11 -6.34 -6.47
CA ASN A 108 30.98 -5.91 -7.86
C ASN A 108 30.64 -4.40 -7.96
N PRO A 109 31.44 -3.60 -8.69
CA PRO A 109 31.19 -2.18 -8.89
C PRO A 109 30.28 -1.84 -10.08
N GLY A 110 29.66 -2.86 -10.72
CA GLY A 110 28.60 -2.66 -11.71
C GLY A 110 29.01 -2.25 -13.12
N ARG A 111 30.30 -1.97 -13.37
CA ARG A 111 30.75 -1.32 -14.62
C ARG A 111 30.90 -2.22 -15.85
N VAL A 112 31.13 -3.52 -15.68
CA VAL A 112 31.58 -4.41 -16.77
C VAL A 112 30.70 -5.64 -16.95
N SER A 113 30.14 -6.18 -15.86
CA SER A 113 29.25 -7.35 -15.91
C SER A 113 28.13 -7.16 -14.89
N THR A 114 26.91 -7.51 -15.29
CA THR A 114 25.76 -7.44 -14.39
C THR A 114 25.87 -8.51 -13.31
N LEU A 115 25.25 -8.27 -12.14
CA LEU A 115 25.26 -9.23 -11.02
C LEU A 115 24.70 -10.59 -11.43
N LEU A 116 23.64 -10.59 -12.24
CA LEU A 116 23.01 -11.80 -12.77
C LEU A 116 23.91 -12.54 -13.76
N GLU A 117 24.68 -11.84 -14.59
CA GLU A 117 25.68 -12.47 -15.46
C GLU A 117 26.79 -13.11 -14.64
N LEU A 118 27.32 -12.42 -13.63
CA LEU A 118 28.36 -12.97 -12.74
C LEU A 118 27.85 -14.20 -11.98
N ALA A 119 26.62 -14.14 -11.46
CA ALA A 119 25.99 -15.28 -10.82
C ALA A 119 25.85 -16.44 -11.79
N LYS A 120 25.20 -16.26 -12.95
CA LYS A 120 25.00 -17.32 -13.96
C LYS A 120 26.29 -17.90 -14.53
N LYS A 121 27.32 -17.07 -14.69
CA LYS A 121 28.62 -17.48 -15.25
C LYS A 121 29.40 -18.39 -14.30
N HIS A 122 29.29 -18.13 -13.00
CA HIS A 122 30.13 -18.76 -11.99
C HIS A 122 29.37 -19.70 -11.06
N SER A 123 28.04 -19.71 -11.10
CA SER A 123 27.22 -20.72 -10.41
C SER A 123 27.26 -22.03 -11.19
N ASN A 124 27.62 -23.12 -10.52
CA ASN A 124 27.57 -24.48 -11.08
C ASN A 124 26.11 -25.00 -11.14
N GLY A 125 25.20 -24.22 -11.75
CA GLY A 125 23.76 -24.50 -11.79
C GLY A 125 22.97 -23.64 -10.81
N SER A 126 22.79 -24.09 -9.57
CA SER A 126 21.97 -23.38 -8.56
C SER A 126 22.73 -22.28 -7.83
N VAL A 127 22.05 -21.18 -7.50
CA VAL A 127 22.58 -20.04 -6.74
C VAL A 127 22.04 -20.13 -5.32
N SER A 128 22.90 -19.99 -4.31
CA SER A 128 22.46 -20.05 -2.92
C SER A 128 21.61 -18.84 -2.51
N HIS A 129 20.80 -19.04 -1.46
CA HIS A 129 19.91 -18.01 -0.92
C HIS A 129 20.64 -16.71 -0.54
N ALA A 130 21.85 -16.82 0.05
CA ALA A 130 22.66 -15.67 0.43
C ALA A 130 23.08 -14.82 -0.80
N ILE A 131 23.43 -15.47 -1.91
CA ILE A 131 23.79 -14.77 -3.14
C ILE A 131 22.56 -14.08 -3.73
N ARG A 132 21.40 -14.75 -3.76
CA ARG A 132 20.14 -14.15 -4.23
C ARG A 132 19.75 -12.92 -3.40
N GLN A 133 19.88 -12.98 -2.07
CA GLN A 133 19.66 -11.82 -1.19
C GLN A 133 20.63 -10.67 -1.48
N ALA A 134 21.91 -10.95 -1.75
CA ALA A 134 22.88 -9.92 -2.11
C ALA A 134 22.53 -9.24 -3.45
N ILE A 135 22.06 -10.00 -4.44
CA ILE A 135 21.58 -9.44 -5.72
C ILE A 135 20.34 -8.58 -5.48
N LEU A 136 19.34 -9.07 -4.73
CA LEU A 136 18.12 -8.32 -4.40
C LEU A 136 18.44 -6.99 -3.73
N LYS A 137 19.34 -6.99 -2.74
CA LYS A 137 19.76 -5.78 -2.03
C LYS A 137 20.32 -4.72 -2.98
N LYS A 138 21.16 -5.13 -3.95
CA LYS A 138 21.72 -4.20 -4.93
C LYS A 138 20.71 -3.73 -5.96
N LEU A 139 19.77 -4.57 -6.36
CA LEU A 139 18.70 -4.17 -7.28
C LEU A 139 17.77 -3.13 -6.64
N LEU A 140 17.44 -3.29 -5.35
CA LEU A 140 16.46 -2.45 -4.66
C LEU A 140 17.07 -1.17 -4.04
N TYR A 141 18.32 -1.22 -3.62
CA TYR A 141 18.98 -0.11 -2.91
C TYR A 141 20.22 0.44 -3.63
N GLY A 142 20.52 -0.05 -4.83
CA GLY A 142 21.64 0.42 -5.64
C GLY A 142 22.99 -0.09 -5.19
N GLU A 143 23.98 0.21 -6.02
CA GLU A 143 25.36 -0.15 -5.75
C GLU A 143 26.12 0.94 -4.98
N LYS A 144 27.23 0.58 -4.33
CA LYS A 144 28.04 1.52 -3.54
C LYS A 144 28.50 2.75 -4.32
N VAL A 145 28.77 2.59 -5.62
CA VAL A 145 29.23 3.68 -6.50
C VAL A 145 28.06 4.63 -6.80
N GLU A 146 26.92 4.08 -7.21
CA GLU A 146 25.71 4.85 -7.52
C GLU A 146 25.18 5.61 -6.31
N LEU A 147 25.22 4.97 -5.13
CA LEU A 147 24.84 5.61 -3.86
C LEU A 147 25.78 6.75 -3.46
N ARG A 148 27.09 6.59 -3.67
CA ARG A 148 28.07 7.64 -3.37
C ARG A 148 27.88 8.84 -4.30
N ASP A 149 27.60 8.57 -5.56
CA ASP A 149 27.50 9.57 -6.60
C ASP A 149 26.06 10.16 -6.70
N GLY A 150 25.11 9.60 -5.94
CA GLY A 150 23.72 10.05 -5.87
C GLY A 150 22.89 9.72 -7.11
N GLU A 151 23.31 8.74 -7.88
CA GLU A 151 22.78 8.42 -9.21
C GLU A 151 21.77 7.26 -9.20
N PHE A 152 21.65 6.52 -8.10
CA PHE A 152 20.72 5.38 -8.04
C PHE A 152 19.26 5.85 -8.04
N VAL A 153 18.51 5.35 -9.02
CA VAL A 153 17.05 5.49 -9.09
C VAL A 153 16.48 4.09 -9.25
N LEU A 154 15.64 3.68 -8.30
CA LEU A 154 14.90 2.44 -8.41
C LEU A 154 13.95 2.53 -9.60
N ASP A 155 14.12 1.64 -10.58
CA ASP A 155 13.31 1.63 -11.80
C ASP A 155 12.52 0.32 -11.98
N GLU A 156 11.74 0.28 -13.05
CA GLU A 156 10.85 -0.84 -13.37
C GLU A 156 11.62 -2.11 -13.76
N GLU A 157 12.81 -1.96 -14.34
CA GLU A 157 13.67 -3.09 -14.70
C GLU A 157 14.27 -3.72 -13.43
N ASN A 158 14.68 -2.90 -12.45
CA ASN A 158 15.11 -3.37 -11.13
C ASN A 158 14.00 -4.16 -10.44
N ILE A 159 12.77 -3.63 -10.43
CA ILE A 159 11.62 -4.29 -9.79
C ILE A 159 11.26 -5.59 -10.49
N THR A 160 11.23 -5.62 -11.83
CA THR A 160 10.95 -6.84 -12.59
C THR A 160 11.95 -7.95 -12.24
N LYS A 161 13.23 -7.61 -12.21
CA LYS A 161 14.30 -8.57 -11.84
C LYS A 161 14.18 -8.99 -10.38
N ALA A 162 13.85 -8.06 -9.48
CA ALA A 162 13.70 -8.35 -8.06
C ALA A 162 12.54 -9.33 -7.79
N ILE A 163 11.37 -9.10 -8.41
CA ILE A 163 10.22 -10.03 -8.33
C ILE A 163 10.62 -11.41 -8.86
N GLY A 164 11.30 -11.48 -10.01
CA GLY A 164 11.77 -12.75 -10.56
C GLY A 164 12.68 -13.52 -9.61
N ILE A 165 13.66 -12.85 -8.99
CA ILE A 165 14.55 -13.49 -8.01
C ILE A 165 13.80 -13.91 -6.74
N LEU A 166 12.86 -13.08 -6.28
CA LEU A 166 12.04 -13.37 -5.10
C LEU A 166 11.22 -14.64 -5.33
N ASN A 167 10.52 -14.77 -6.46
CA ASN A 167 9.72 -15.95 -6.77
C ASN A 167 10.56 -17.24 -6.91
N GLU A 168 11.86 -17.13 -7.15
CA GLU A 168 12.75 -18.29 -7.15
C GLU A 168 13.19 -18.72 -5.74
N LEU A 169 12.97 -17.92 -4.69
CA LEU A 169 13.37 -18.25 -3.32
C LEU A 169 12.45 -19.34 -2.75
N ASP A 170 13.04 -20.52 -2.48
CA ASP A 170 12.35 -21.58 -1.76
C ASP A 170 12.19 -21.21 -0.28
N GLY A 171 10.94 -21.00 0.17
CA GLY A 171 10.57 -20.88 1.58
C GLY A 171 10.07 -19.49 2.01
N VAL A 172 9.81 -19.35 3.32
CA VAL A 172 9.34 -18.11 3.94
C VAL A 172 10.39 -17.03 3.77
N TRP A 173 10.04 -15.98 3.03
CA TRP A 173 10.90 -14.82 2.84
C TRP A 173 11.15 -14.16 4.20
N SER A 174 12.42 -13.91 4.51
CA SER A 174 12.86 -13.46 5.84
C SER A 174 13.17 -11.96 5.91
N ASN A 175 13.13 -11.25 4.77
CA ASN A 175 13.48 -9.84 4.71
C ASN A 175 12.29 -8.99 4.24
N GLU A 176 11.54 -8.45 5.19
CA GLU A 176 10.39 -7.58 4.92
C GLU A 176 10.78 -6.28 4.21
N GLU A 177 12.01 -5.80 4.39
CA GLU A 177 12.46 -4.56 3.76
C GLU A 177 12.42 -4.63 2.22
N PHE A 178 12.71 -5.80 1.64
CA PHE A 178 12.65 -5.98 0.19
C PHE A 178 11.21 -5.89 -0.33
N MET A 179 10.27 -6.52 0.40
CA MET A 179 8.85 -6.51 0.06
C MET A 179 8.25 -5.12 0.23
N ASP A 180 8.62 -4.42 1.31
CA ASP A 180 8.25 -3.03 1.55
C ASP A 180 8.68 -2.14 0.40
N THR A 181 9.93 -2.28 -0.06
CA THR A 181 10.47 -1.46 -1.15
C THR A 181 9.74 -1.69 -2.47
N ILE A 182 9.42 -2.95 -2.78
CA ILE A 182 8.65 -3.31 -3.98
C ILE A 182 7.22 -2.78 -3.88
N PHE A 183 6.59 -2.94 -2.72
CA PHE A 183 5.25 -2.47 -2.46
C PHE A 183 5.13 -0.95 -2.60
N ASP A 184 6.02 -0.21 -1.93
CA ASP A 184 6.03 1.26 -1.95
C ASP A 184 6.27 1.77 -3.37
N PHE A 185 7.16 1.11 -4.14
CA PHE A 185 7.38 1.46 -5.55
C PHE A 185 6.12 1.26 -6.39
N LEU A 186 5.45 0.10 -6.27
CA LEU A 186 4.27 -0.22 -7.06
C LEU A 186 3.09 0.67 -6.69
N VAL A 187 2.84 0.92 -5.41
CA VAL A 187 1.76 1.82 -4.96
C VAL A 187 2.03 3.27 -5.38
N SER A 188 3.24 3.78 -5.18
CA SER A 188 3.59 5.18 -5.54
C SER A 188 3.56 5.45 -7.04
N ASN A 189 3.62 4.41 -7.87
CA ASN A 189 3.49 4.50 -9.32
C ASN A 189 2.15 3.99 -9.85
N ASN A 190 1.17 3.80 -8.96
CA ASN A 190 -0.18 3.31 -9.26
C ASN A 190 -0.20 1.97 -10.04
N ALA A 191 0.83 1.16 -9.84
CA ALA A 191 0.99 -0.17 -10.42
C ALA A 191 0.74 -1.28 -9.37
N ALA A 192 -0.15 -1.03 -8.39
CA ALA A 192 -0.43 -1.95 -7.28
C ALA A 192 -0.88 -3.35 -7.75
N ALA A 193 -1.55 -3.46 -8.91
CA ALA A 193 -1.86 -4.75 -9.53
C ALA A 193 -0.62 -5.62 -9.77
N GLY A 194 0.56 -5.02 -9.92
CA GLY A 194 1.85 -5.69 -10.09
C GLY A 194 2.21 -6.63 -8.93
N LEU A 195 1.64 -6.41 -7.74
CA LEU A 195 1.83 -7.27 -6.58
C LEU A 195 1.33 -8.69 -6.80
N SER A 196 0.40 -8.92 -7.74
CA SER A 196 -0.08 -10.27 -8.07
C SER A 196 0.95 -11.13 -8.79
N LEU A 197 2.11 -10.56 -9.18
CA LEU A 197 3.23 -11.31 -9.76
C LEU A 197 4.10 -11.96 -8.70
N LEU A 198 3.92 -11.63 -7.43
CA LEU A 198 4.65 -12.24 -6.33
C LEU A 198 4.00 -13.60 -6.00
N GLU A 199 4.70 -14.69 -6.32
CA GLU A 199 4.23 -16.08 -6.17
C GLU A 199 4.75 -16.71 -4.85
N LEU A 200 5.17 -15.88 -3.91
CA LEU A 200 5.75 -16.28 -2.63
C LEU A 200 4.70 -16.77 -1.62
N GLU A 201 5.07 -17.81 -0.87
CA GLU A 201 4.28 -18.24 0.29
C GLU A 201 4.21 -17.12 1.36
N GLY A 202 3.03 -16.87 1.92
CA GLY A 202 2.81 -15.86 2.95
C GLY A 202 2.63 -14.41 2.46
N VAL A 203 2.74 -14.15 1.15
CA VAL A 203 2.54 -12.79 0.60
C VAL A 203 1.12 -12.28 0.84
N VAL A 204 0.12 -13.14 0.71
CA VAL A 204 -1.29 -12.76 0.87
C VAL A 204 -1.58 -12.35 2.31
N GLU A 205 -1.09 -13.12 3.29
CA GLU A 205 -1.20 -12.84 4.71
C GLU A 205 -0.47 -11.54 5.07
N TRP A 206 0.72 -11.32 4.51
CA TRP A 206 1.47 -10.07 4.72
C TRP A 206 0.75 -8.86 4.13
N LEU A 207 0.22 -8.95 2.91
CA LEU A 207 -0.58 -7.88 2.31
C LEU A 207 -1.77 -7.53 3.21
N ASN A 208 -2.49 -8.53 3.70
CA ASN A 208 -3.65 -8.32 4.58
C ASN A 208 -3.27 -7.72 5.94
N HIS A 209 -2.29 -8.29 6.64
CA HIS A 209 -1.99 -7.95 8.02
C HIS A 209 -1.10 -6.72 8.19
N GLN A 210 -0.18 -6.47 7.24
CA GLN A 210 0.83 -5.42 7.37
C GLN A 210 0.59 -4.21 6.46
N LYS A 211 -0.03 -4.41 5.29
CA LYS A 211 -0.08 -3.37 4.25
C LYS A 211 -1.44 -2.80 3.97
N LEU A 212 -2.49 -3.61 3.97
CA LEU A 212 -3.80 -3.18 3.49
C LEU A 212 -4.36 -1.99 4.27
N ALA A 213 -4.14 -1.96 5.60
CA ALA A 213 -4.56 -0.84 6.45
C ALA A 213 -3.73 0.45 6.24
N SER A 214 -2.49 0.35 5.71
CA SER A 214 -1.63 1.51 5.48
C SER A 214 -1.83 2.18 4.11
N VAL A 215 -2.60 1.57 3.21
CA VAL A 215 -2.85 2.14 1.88
C VAL A 215 -3.91 3.24 1.96
N SER A 216 -3.49 4.48 1.78
CA SER A 216 -4.39 5.65 1.74
C SER A 216 -5.08 5.86 0.41
N ASP A 217 -4.43 5.46 -0.70
CA ASP A 217 -5.01 5.59 -2.04
C ASP A 217 -6.10 4.54 -2.28
N LYS A 218 -7.29 4.98 -2.71
CA LYS A 218 -8.46 4.11 -2.86
C LYS A 218 -8.30 3.09 -3.98
N ALA A 219 -7.68 3.46 -5.10
CA ALA A 219 -7.49 2.56 -6.22
C ALA A 219 -6.45 1.48 -5.90
N ALA A 220 -5.32 1.88 -5.30
CA ALA A 220 -4.30 0.96 -4.81
C ALA A 220 -4.87 0.02 -3.74
N PHE A 221 -5.66 0.54 -2.79
CA PHE A 221 -6.32 -0.28 -1.77
C PHE A 221 -7.19 -1.36 -2.41
N LEU A 222 -8.01 -1.00 -3.41
CA LEU A 222 -8.87 -1.95 -4.10
C LEU A 222 -8.07 -3.04 -4.83
N HIS A 223 -6.95 -2.69 -5.48
CA HIS A 223 -6.08 -3.67 -6.12
C HIS A 223 -5.43 -4.63 -5.13
N VAL A 224 -4.91 -4.12 -4.00
CA VAL A 224 -4.32 -4.97 -2.95
C VAL A 224 -5.38 -5.87 -2.32
N ALA A 225 -6.55 -5.30 -2.00
CA ALA A 225 -7.67 -6.05 -1.45
C ALA A 225 -8.15 -7.15 -2.39
N ARG A 226 -8.15 -6.91 -3.72
CA ARG A 226 -8.53 -7.90 -4.72
C ARG A 226 -7.59 -9.11 -4.70
N ILE A 227 -6.28 -8.88 -4.63
CA ILE A 227 -5.29 -9.96 -4.55
C ILE A 227 -5.56 -10.85 -3.33
N VAL A 228 -5.83 -10.24 -2.17
CA VAL A 228 -6.17 -10.98 -0.95
C VAL A 228 -7.50 -11.71 -1.08
N PHE A 229 -8.52 -11.07 -1.66
CA PHE A 229 -9.83 -11.66 -1.86
C PHE A 229 -9.79 -12.87 -2.80
N ASP A 230 -9.10 -12.77 -3.94
CA ASP A 230 -9.02 -13.87 -4.91
C ASP A 230 -8.28 -15.10 -4.34
N ALA A 231 -7.29 -14.86 -3.49
CA ALA A 231 -6.53 -15.94 -2.85
C ALA A 231 -7.31 -16.57 -1.67
N ASN A 232 -7.83 -15.75 -0.75
CA ASN A 232 -8.59 -16.23 0.40
C ASN A 232 -9.48 -15.10 0.98
N PRO A 233 -10.78 -15.04 0.61
CA PRO A 233 -11.71 -14.03 1.09
C PRO A 233 -11.86 -13.99 2.62
N GLN A 234 -11.63 -15.11 3.31
CA GLN A 234 -11.82 -15.23 4.76
C GLN A 234 -10.75 -14.46 5.56
N LEU A 235 -9.65 -14.06 4.93
CA LEU A 235 -8.62 -13.23 5.57
C LEU A 235 -9.09 -11.80 5.77
N LEU A 236 -10.05 -11.33 4.97
CA LEU A 236 -10.52 -9.96 5.03
C LEU A 236 -11.48 -9.76 6.20
N SER A 237 -11.17 -8.76 7.03
CA SER A 237 -12.09 -8.30 8.08
C SER A 237 -13.37 -7.72 7.47
N LYS A 238 -14.44 -7.65 8.27
CA LYS A 238 -15.71 -7.06 7.84
C LYS A 238 -15.57 -5.56 7.62
N GLU A 239 -14.70 -4.89 8.39
CA GLU A 239 -14.30 -3.50 8.13
C GLU A 239 -13.69 -3.36 6.72
N THR A 240 -12.76 -4.24 6.36
CA THR A 240 -12.12 -4.22 5.04
C THR A 240 -13.14 -4.44 3.92
N LEU A 241 -14.03 -5.42 4.07
CA LEU A 241 -15.11 -5.69 3.11
C LEU A 241 -16.04 -4.47 2.95
N SER A 242 -16.36 -3.78 4.04
CA SER A 242 -17.11 -2.53 4.02
C SER A 242 -16.38 -1.43 3.23
N LYS A 243 -15.07 -1.27 3.45
CA LYS A 243 -14.25 -0.29 2.72
C LYS A 243 -14.19 -0.59 1.22
N ILE A 244 -14.10 -1.87 0.83
CA ILE A 244 -14.11 -2.26 -0.58
C ILE A 244 -15.40 -1.79 -1.26
N LEU A 245 -16.57 -2.09 -0.68
CA LEU A 245 -17.85 -1.66 -1.24
C LEU A 245 -17.95 -0.13 -1.35
N GLY A 246 -17.51 0.60 -0.33
CA GLY A 246 -17.50 2.07 -0.35
C GLY A 246 -16.58 2.65 -1.43
N PHE A 247 -15.33 2.19 -1.50
CA PHE A 247 -14.34 2.71 -2.44
C PHE A 247 -14.66 2.32 -3.89
N SER A 248 -15.18 1.12 -4.14
CA SER A 248 -15.61 0.71 -5.48
C SER A 248 -16.69 1.62 -6.06
N ALA A 249 -17.56 2.18 -5.22
CA ALA A 249 -18.59 3.11 -5.66
C ALA A 249 -18.07 4.54 -5.95
N GLU A 250 -16.85 4.87 -5.52
CA GLU A 250 -16.24 6.18 -5.74
C GLU A 250 -15.23 6.19 -6.90
N VAL A 251 -14.50 5.08 -7.09
CA VAL A 251 -13.50 4.95 -8.15
C VAL A 251 -14.22 4.69 -9.49
N LYS A 252 -14.57 5.79 -10.19
CA LYS A 252 -15.38 5.75 -11.42
C LYS A 252 -14.67 5.16 -12.64
N THR A 253 -13.34 5.11 -12.67
CA THR A 253 -12.58 4.57 -13.81
C THR A 253 -11.20 4.04 -13.41
N PHE A 254 -10.95 2.75 -13.65
CA PHE A 254 -9.59 2.16 -13.68
C PHE A 254 -8.90 2.34 -15.05
N GLU A 255 -9.52 3.11 -15.95
CA GLU A 255 -9.19 3.11 -17.38
C GLU A 255 -8.07 4.09 -17.77
N HIS A 256 -7.63 5.00 -16.90
CA HIS A 256 -6.71 6.06 -17.29
C HIS A 256 -5.49 6.20 -16.39
N GLU A 257 -4.58 5.24 -16.49
CA GLU A 257 -3.18 5.47 -16.15
C GLU A 257 -2.28 4.82 -17.20
N THR A 258 -2.07 5.55 -18.29
CA THR A 258 -1.13 5.16 -19.36
C THR A 258 0.28 4.84 -18.79
N LYS A 259 0.64 5.49 -17.66
CA LYS A 259 1.88 5.21 -16.93
C LYS A 259 1.86 3.86 -16.20
N ALA A 260 0.80 3.54 -15.45
CA ALA A 260 0.66 2.26 -14.76
C ALA A 260 0.61 1.09 -15.74
N ILE A 261 -0.09 1.24 -16.87
CA ILE A 261 -0.13 0.23 -17.94
C ILE A 261 1.28 -0.03 -18.50
N GLY A 262 2.06 1.02 -18.72
CA GLY A 262 3.45 0.90 -19.18
C GLY A 262 4.31 0.11 -18.19
N ILE A 263 4.17 0.39 -16.89
CA ILE A 263 4.85 -0.32 -15.82
C ILE A 263 4.44 -1.78 -15.76
N LEU A 264 3.15 -2.06 -15.66
CA LEU A 264 2.62 -3.42 -15.57
C LEU A 264 3.03 -4.27 -16.78
N THR A 265 3.03 -3.68 -17.98
CA THR A 265 3.49 -4.38 -19.20
C THR A 265 4.97 -4.77 -19.08
N ARG A 266 5.83 -3.88 -18.58
CA ARG A 266 7.27 -4.16 -18.38
C ARG A 266 7.53 -5.16 -17.25
N LEU A 267 6.68 -5.16 -16.21
CA LEU A 267 6.70 -6.16 -15.14
C LEU A 267 6.26 -7.55 -15.60
N GLY A 268 5.70 -7.69 -16.82
CA GLY A 268 5.34 -8.98 -17.41
C GLY A 268 3.84 -9.25 -17.52
N PHE A 269 2.99 -8.26 -17.29
CA PHE A 269 1.58 -8.40 -17.65
C PHE A 269 1.44 -8.42 -19.17
N SER A 270 0.89 -9.52 -19.70
CA SER A 270 0.42 -9.54 -21.07
C SER A 270 -0.76 -8.56 -21.23
N LYS A 271 -0.99 -8.07 -22.45
CA LYS A 271 -2.17 -7.25 -22.75
C LYS A 271 -3.47 -7.94 -22.34
N ASP A 272 -3.52 -9.26 -22.50
CA ASP A 272 -4.68 -10.06 -22.12
C ASP A 272 -4.88 -10.08 -20.60
N LYS A 273 -3.81 -10.26 -19.81
CA LYS A 273 -3.87 -10.19 -18.34
C LYS A 273 -4.26 -8.80 -17.85
N LEU A 274 -3.80 -7.73 -18.49
CA LEU A 274 -4.24 -6.36 -18.17
C LEU A 274 -5.74 -6.18 -18.44
N HIS A 275 -6.22 -6.67 -19.59
CA HIS A 275 -7.63 -6.60 -19.91
C HIS A 275 -8.48 -7.38 -18.92
N GLU A 276 -8.05 -8.61 -18.58
CA GLU A 276 -8.69 -9.45 -17.56
C GLU A 276 -8.75 -8.75 -16.20
N ASN A 277 -7.63 -8.16 -15.75
CA ASN A 277 -7.57 -7.43 -14.48
C ASN A 277 -8.58 -6.27 -14.46
N VAL A 278 -8.68 -5.48 -15.54
CA VAL A 278 -9.66 -4.39 -15.65
C VAL A 278 -11.10 -4.92 -15.55
N GLN A 279 -11.41 -6.05 -16.21
CA GLN A 279 -12.75 -6.64 -16.13
C GLN A 279 -13.06 -7.18 -14.72
N GLN A 280 -12.10 -7.85 -14.09
CA GLN A 280 -12.24 -8.35 -12.72
C GLN A 280 -12.44 -7.20 -11.73
N MET A 281 -11.73 -6.08 -11.89
CA MET A 281 -11.93 -4.90 -11.05
C MET A 281 -13.33 -4.29 -11.21
N LYS A 282 -13.91 -4.32 -12.41
CA LYS A 282 -15.31 -3.91 -12.63
C LYS A 282 -16.30 -4.81 -11.90
N GLN A 283 -16.00 -6.10 -11.77
CA GLN A 283 -16.84 -7.10 -11.10
C GLN A 283 -16.56 -7.24 -9.60
N PHE A 284 -15.45 -6.67 -9.10
CA PHE A 284 -15.00 -6.91 -7.74
C PHE A 284 -16.00 -6.53 -6.66
N SER A 285 -16.70 -5.42 -6.83
CA SER A 285 -17.73 -5.01 -5.87
C SER A 285 -18.90 -6.01 -5.82
N GLU A 286 -19.28 -6.59 -6.96
CA GLU A 286 -20.33 -7.60 -7.04
C GLU A 286 -19.88 -8.93 -6.41
N ASP A 287 -18.63 -9.34 -6.66
CA ASP A 287 -18.04 -10.54 -6.06
C ASP A 287 -18.02 -10.44 -4.53
N VAL A 288 -17.59 -9.30 -3.99
CA VAL A 288 -17.57 -9.04 -2.54
C VAL A 288 -18.97 -9.02 -1.96
N LEU A 289 -19.92 -8.38 -2.65
CA LEU A 289 -21.31 -8.34 -2.22
C LEU A 289 -21.93 -9.75 -2.21
N ASN A 290 -21.69 -10.56 -3.23
CA ASN A 290 -22.12 -11.96 -3.27
C ASN A 290 -21.49 -12.80 -2.14
N TYR A 291 -20.22 -12.56 -1.83
CA TYR A 291 -19.54 -13.22 -0.72
C TYR A 291 -20.17 -12.86 0.64
N ILE A 292 -20.46 -11.57 0.87
CA ILE A 292 -21.13 -11.11 2.10
C ILE A 292 -22.53 -11.73 2.23
N GLU A 293 -23.31 -11.70 1.15
CA GLU A 293 -24.69 -12.22 1.12
C GLU A 293 -24.74 -13.73 1.34
N SER A 294 -23.93 -14.49 0.60
CA SER A 294 -23.88 -15.95 0.73
C SER A 294 -23.35 -16.39 2.10
N GLY A 295 -22.37 -15.67 2.65
CA GLY A 295 -21.81 -15.90 3.98
C GLY A 295 -22.66 -15.37 5.13
N HIS A 296 -23.68 -14.56 4.87
CA HIS A 296 -24.52 -13.91 5.88
C HIS A 296 -23.69 -13.11 6.91
N LEU A 297 -22.60 -12.48 6.45
CA LEU A 297 -21.59 -11.87 7.32
C LEU A 297 -22.12 -10.63 8.09
N ASP A 298 -23.22 -10.07 7.62
CA ASP A 298 -23.98 -8.96 8.20
C ASP A 298 -24.89 -9.38 9.36
N LEU A 299 -25.16 -10.67 9.58
CA LEU A 299 -26.17 -11.14 10.54
C LEU A 299 -25.62 -11.54 11.92
N ASP A 300 -24.30 -11.48 12.16
CA ASP A 300 -23.74 -11.84 13.46
C ASP A 300 -24.06 -10.77 14.53
N LYS A 301 -24.71 -11.20 15.61
CA LYS A 301 -25.18 -10.32 16.70
C LYS A 301 -24.09 -9.84 17.63
N LYS A 302 -23.01 -10.63 17.74
CA LYS A 302 -21.95 -10.39 18.73
C LYS A 302 -20.78 -9.61 18.15
N ASP A 303 -20.83 -9.35 16.85
CA ASP A 303 -19.75 -8.75 16.11
C ASP A 303 -20.06 -7.29 15.79
N ALA A 304 -19.27 -6.38 16.39
CA ALA A 304 -19.38 -4.96 16.13
C ALA A 304 -19.01 -4.60 14.67
N GLU A 305 -18.15 -5.37 14.00
CA GLU A 305 -17.81 -5.10 12.61
C GLU A 305 -18.95 -5.48 11.64
N ALA A 306 -19.86 -6.37 12.06
CA ALA A 306 -21.07 -6.65 11.29
C ALA A 306 -21.97 -5.42 11.16
N LEU A 307 -21.94 -4.49 12.13
CA LEU A 307 -22.66 -3.22 12.05
C LEU A 307 -22.13 -2.33 10.91
N LEU A 308 -20.81 -2.30 10.69
CA LEU A 308 -20.21 -1.56 9.58
C LEU A 308 -20.71 -2.09 8.24
N LEU A 309 -20.75 -3.42 8.08
CA LEU A 309 -21.32 -4.04 6.89
C LEU A 309 -22.80 -3.71 6.71
N ARG A 310 -23.62 -3.74 7.77
CA ARG A 310 -25.04 -3.36 7.68
C ARG A 310 -25.21 -1.95 7.15
N MET A 311 -24.47 -0.99 7.73
CA MET A 311 -24.50 0.41 7.31
C MET A 311 -24.11 0.55 5.84
N GLN A 312 -23.02 -0.12 5.42
CA GLN A 312 -22.52 -0.05 4.06
C GLN A 312 -23.45 -0.74 3.04
N LEU A 313 -24.06 -1.88 3.39
CA LEU A 313 -24.99 -2.59 2.50
C LEU A 313 -26.24 -1.74 2.23
N ILE A 314 -26.75 -1.01 3.21
CA ILE A 314 -27.87 -0.08 3.00
C ILE A 314 -27.51 0.99 1.97
N THR A 315 -26.35 1.61 2.08
CA THR A 315 -25.90 2.61 1.09
C THR A 315 -25.58 1.98 -0.26
N THR A 316 -24.95 0.80 -0.29
CA THR A 316 -24.61 0.12 -1.55
C THR A 316 -25.85 -0.29 -2.32
N TYR A 317 -26.87 -0.86 -1.66
CA TYR A 317 -28.14 -1.14 -2.33
C TYR A 317 -28.93 0.11 -2.65
N GLY A 318 -29.12 0.99 -1.65
CA GLY A 318 -30.01 2.13 -1.75
C GLY A 318 -29.49 3.28 -2.61
N ILE A 319 -28.17 3.45 -2.73
CA ILE A 319 -27.53 4.56 -3.47
C ILE A 319 -26.79 4.01 -4.69
N ASP A 320 -25.85 3.10 -4.50
CA ASP A 320 -24.91 2.71 -5.57
C ASP A 320 -25.59 1.84 -6.63
N GLN A 321 -26.39 0.85 -6.21
CA GLN A 321 -27.15 -0.04 -7.11
C GLN A 321 -28.55 0.49 -7.45
N ASN A 322 -28.96 1.63 -6.89
CA ASN A 322 -30.32 2.21 -7.07
C ASN A 322 -31.45 1.21 -6.78
N ASN A 323 -31.28 0.35 -5.78
CA ASN A 323 -32.25 -0.65 -5.36
C ASN A 323 -32.69 -0.40 -3.90
N ILE A 324 -33.51 0.63 -3.73
CA ILE A 324 -34.05 1.02 -2.42
C ILE A 324 -34.91 -0.09 -1.79
N GLN A 325 -35.58 -0.90 -2.61
CA GLN A 325 -36.39 -2.02 -2.14
C GLN A 325 -35.53 -3.07 -1.43
N LYS A 326 -34.37 -3.43 -2.00
CA LYS A 326 -33.44 -4.37 -1.35
C LYS A 326 -32.82 -3.78 -0.09
N ALA A 327 -32.54 -2.47 -0.07
CA ALA A 327 -32.09 -1.78 1.15
C ALA A 327 -33.16 -1.85 2.26
N LEU A 328 -34.43 -1.64 1.95
CA LEU A 328 -35.54 -1.81 2.88
C LEU A 328 -35.68 -3.24 3.40
N GLU A 329 -35.61 -4.24 2.51
CA GLU A 329 -35.67 -5.66 2.88
C GLU A 329 -34.55 -6.02 3.88
N LYS A 330 -33.33 -5.54 3.62
CA LYS A 330 -32.20 -5.67 4.55
C LYS A 330 -32.46 -4.96 5.87
N PHE A 331 -32.92 -3.71 5.84
CA PHE A 331 -33.23 -2.96 7.05
C PHE A 331 -34.28 -3.66 7.92
N HIS A 332 -35.38 -4.15 7.35
CA HIS A 332 -36.38 -4.91 8.09
C HIS A 332 -35.82 -6.19 8.71
N THR A 333 -34.95 -6.89 7.97
CA THR A 333 -34.22 -8.05 8.50
C THR A 333 -33.40 -7.65 9.73
N TYR A 334 -32.63 -6.57 9.64
CA TYR A 334 -31.81 -6.07 10.75
C TYR A 334 -32.67 -5.61 11.93
N GLN A 335 -33.75 -4.88 11.70
CA GLN A 335 -34.67 -4.43 12.75
C GLN A 335 -35.30 -5.61 13.52
N SER A 336 -35.61 -6.70 12.82
CA SER A 336 -36.22 -7.89 13.43
C SER A 336 -35.24 -8.74 14.25
N LEU A 337 -33.96 -8.73 13.85
CA LEU A 337 -32.93 -9.59 14.45
C LEU A 337 -32.07 -8.83 15.47
N GLU A 338 -31.77 -7.56 15.22
CA GLU A 338 -30.68 -6.80 15.86
C GLU A 338 -31.15 -5.43 16.36
N LYS A 339 -31.00 -5.17 17.67
CA LYS A 339 -31.34 -3.87 18.27
C LYS A 339 -30.14 -2.95 18.45
N PHE A 340 -28.92 -3.50 18.47
CA PHE A 340 -27.72 -2.71 18.69
C PHE A 340 -27.32 -1.94 17.43
N GLY A 341 -27.22 -0.61 17.56
CA GLY A 341 -26.79 0.28 16.48
C GLY A 341 -27.77 0.38 15.31
N ILE A 342 -29.02 -0.07 15.50
CA ILE A 342 -30.05 -0.02 14.44
C ILE A 342 -30.36 1.41 14.01
N GLU A 343 -30.19 2.38 14.92
CA GLU A 343 -30.35 3.81 14.67
C GLU A 343 -29.33 4.30 13.64
N LEU A 344 -28.10 3.77 13.66
CA LEU A 344 -27.06 4.10 12.68
C LEU A 344 -27.40 3.53 11.30
N VAL A 345 -27.92 2.31 11.25
CA VAL A 345 -28.39 1.68 10.02
C VAL A 345 -29.61 2.43 9.46
N GLN A 346 -30.54 2.85 10.33
CA GLN A 346 -31.70 3.67 9.98
C GLN A 346 -31.27 5.02 9.42
N SER A 347 -30.26 5.67 10.00
CA SER A 347 -29.70 6.91 9.44
C SER A 347 -29.15 6.70 8.02
N ARG A 348 -28.53 5.56 7.72
CA ARG A 348 -28.08 5.23 6.35
C ARG A 348 -29.24 4.95 5.41
N LEU A 349 -30.34 4.39 5.91
CA LEU A 349 -31.55 4.22 5.12
C LEU A 349 -32.21 5.57 4.81
N VAL A 350 -32.26 6.49 5.77
CA VAL A 350 -32.72 7.87 5.56
C VAL A 350 -31.87 8.56 4.50
N GLN A 351 -30.55 8.42 4.56
CA GLN A 351 -29.63 8.92 3.54
C GLN A 351 -29.96 8.36 2.15
N ALA A 352 -30.19 7.05 2.04
CA ALA A 352 -30.55 6.42 0.77
C ALA A 352 -31.89 6.97 0.22
N PHE A 353 -32.90 7.15 1.07
CA PHE A 353 -34.16 7.76 0.65
C PHE A 353 -34.01 9.22 0.22
N CYS A 354 -33.23 10.03 0.95
CA CYS A 354 -32.93 11.42 0.58
C CYS A 354 -32.21 11.49 -0.78
N TYR A 355 -31.27 10.57 -1.02
CA TYR A 355 -30.56 10.47 -2.29
C TYR A 355 -31.52 10.11 -3.44
N GLN A 356 -32.33 9.08 -3.25
CA GLN A 356 -33.28 8.62 -4.26
C GLN A 356 -34.39 9.65 -4.53
N SER A 357 -34.89 10.33 -3.50
CA SER A 357 -35.88 11.40 -3.66
C SER A 357 -35.34 12.55 -4.49
N PHE A 358 -34.09 12.97 -4.23
CA PHE A 358 -33.46 14.05 -4.98
C PHE A 358 -33.20 13.62 -6.44
N LYS A 359 -32.58 12.45 -6.62
CA LYS A 359 -32.17 11.91 -7.92
C LYS A 359 -33.35 11.68 -8.87
N HIS A 360 -34.46 11.16 -8.36
CA HIS A 360 -35.62 10.76 -9.16
C HIS A 360 -36.82 11.69 -9.06
N PHE A 361 -36.69 12.80 -8.33
CA PHE A 361 -37.81 13.70 -8.05
C PHE A 361 -39.00 12.96 -7.39
N ASP A 362 -38.70 12.07 -6.44
CA ASP A 362 -39.70 11.25 -5.75
C ASP A 362 -40.01 11.81 -4.35
N GLU A 363 -41.10 12.58 -4.27
CA GLU A 363 -41.59 13.15 -3.00
C GLU A 363 -42.03 12.07 -1.99
N MET A 364 -42.42 10.87 -2.47
CA MET A 364 -42.79 9.78 -1.56
C MET A 364 -41.56 9.26 -0.81
N SER A 365 -40.44 9.06 -1.50
CA SER A 365 -39.15 8.71 -0.87
C SER A 365 -38.74 9.75 0.17
N TYR A 366 -38.92 11.05 -0.11
CA TYR A 366 -38.65 12.11 0.85
C TYR A 366 -39.54 12.01 2.10
N LYS A 367 -40.86 11.83 1.93
CA LYS A 367 -41.79 11.65 3.06
C LYS A 367 -41.44 10.42 3.90
N ILE A 368 -41.02 9.33 3.25
CA ILE A 368 -40.55 8.13 3.97
C ILE A 368 -39.30 8.47 4.79
N ALA A 369 -38.32 9.18 4.22
CA ALA A 369 -37.13 9.62 4.94
C ALA A 369 -37.48 10.41 6.21
N GLU A 370 -38.43 11.35 6.13
CA GLU A 370 -38.92 12.12 7.28
C GLU A 370 -39.60 11.24 8.33
N THR A 371 -40.41 10.26 7.92
CA THR A 371 -41.09 9.36 8.88
C THR A 371 -40.15 8.39 9.58
N LEU A 372 -39.00 8.09 8.96
CA LEU A 372 -37.96 7.22 9.53
C LEU A 372 -37.09 7.96 10.54
N ILE A 373 -37.31 9.24 10.82
CA ILE A 373 -36.56 9.97 11.83
C ILE A 373 -37.20 9.79 13.20
N VAL A 374 -36.40 9.37 14.18
CA VAL A 374 -36.79 9.34 15.59
C VAL A 374 -36.45 10.71 16.20
N ALA A 375 -37.44 11.34 16.84
CA ALA A 375 -37.38 12.75 17.25
C ALA A 375 -36.29 13.11 18.30
N ASP A 376 -35.75 12.12 19.01
CA ASP A 376 -35.06 12.39 20.27
C ASP A 376 -33.57 12.72 20.17
N GLU A 377 -32.90 12.61 19.01
CA GLU A 377 -31.56 13.17 18.77
C GLU A 377 -31.16 12.94 17.30
N LEU A 378 -31.39 13.94 16.44
CA LEU A 378 -31.04 13.84 15.02
C LEU A 378 -29.55 14.09 14.78
N PRO A 379 -28.83 13.16 14.12
CA PRO A 379 -27.50 13.44 13.63
C PRO A 379 -27.52 14.62 12.66
N VAL A 380 -26.54 15.51 12.79
CA VAL A 380 -26.42 16.71 11.93
C VAL A 380 -26.37 16.34 10.45
N SER A 381 -25.73 15.22 10.11
CA SER A 381 -25.69 14.69 8.74
C SER A 381 -27.09 14.38 8.20
N THR A 382 -27.96 13.78 9.01
CA THR A 382 -29.35 13.49 8.64
C THR A 382 -30.14 14.78 8.37
N ILE A 383 -29.95 15.81 9.19
CA ILE A 383 -30.59 17.12 8.99
C ILE A 383 -30.10 17.76 7.69
N CYS A 384 -28.79 17.75 7.44
CA CYS A 384 -28.23 18.24 6.18
C CYS A 384 -28.80 17.49 4.97
N GLN A 385 -28.91 16.16 5.04
CA GLN A 385 -29.48 15.33 3.98
C GLN A 385 -30.95 15.70 3.70
N LEU A 386 -31.75 15.97 4.74
CA LEU A 386 -33.12 16.43 4.58
C LEU A 386 -33.20 17.81 3.91
N ILE A 387 -32.37 18.77 4.34
CA ILE A 387 -32.31 20.12 3.73
C ILE A 387 -32.02 20.00 2.23
N LEU A 388 -31.03 19.18 1.86
CA LEU A 388 -30.67 18.96 0.46
C LEU A 388 -31.78 18.24 -0.31
N ALA A 389 -32.41 17.23 0.29
CA ALA A 389 -33.48 16.49 -0.37
C ALA A 389 -34.74 17.33 -0.55
N SER A 390 -35.09 18.19 0.41
CA SER A 390 -36.26 19.07 0.35
C SER A 390 -36.13 20.14 -0.72
N SER A 391 -34.92 20.63 -1.00
CA SER A 391 -34.70 21.70 -1.99
C SER A 391 -35.03 21.29 -3.43
N GLN A 392 -35.21 19.99 -3.69
CA GLN A 392 -35.72 19.53 -4.97
C GLN A 392 -37.21 19.85 -5.15
N PHE A 393 -37.96 20.00 -4.06
CA PHE A 393 -39.42 20.13 -4.04
C PHE A 393 -39.89 21.49 -3.51
N ASP A 394 -39.25 21.98 -2.44
CA ASP A 394 -39.64 23.17 -1.70
C ASP A 394 -38.44 23.79 -0.93
N GLY A 395 -37.92 24.90 -1.44
CA GLY A 395 -36.84 25.66 -0.81
C GLY A 395 -37.22 26.28 0.54
N GLU A 396 -38.49 26.65 0.73
CA GLU A 396 -38.96 27.19 2.01
C GLU A 396 -38.93 26.12 3.10
N ARG A 397 -39.24 24.86 2.75
CA ARG A 397 -39.10 23.73 3.67
C ARG A 397 -37.66 23.51 4.10
N SER A 398 -36.72 23.60 3.15
CA SER A 398 -35.28 23.51 3.42
C SER A 398 -34.84 24.59 4.43
N LEU A 399 -35.33 25.82 4.24
CA LEU A 399 -35.06 26.95 5.13
C LEU A 399 -35.70 26.76 6.52
N GLN A 400 -36.92 26.22 6.60
CA GLN A 400 -37.57 25.90 7.87
C GLN A 400 -36.74 24.90 8.68
N ILE A 401 -36.33 23.78 8.05
CA ILE A 401 -35.47 22.78 8.70
C ILE A 401 -34.17 23.43 9.19
N TYR A 402 -33.53 24.25 8.37
CA TYR A 402 -32.32 24.97 8.80
C TYR A 402 -32.56 25.84 10.04
N ASN A 403 -33.61 26.66 10.03
CA ASN A 403 -33.93 27.57 11.12
C ASN A 403 -34.28 26.85 12.43
N ASP A 404 -34.96 25.70 12.34
CA ASP A 404 -35.34 24.90 13.51
C ASP A 404 -34.11 24.34 14.24
N TYR A 405 -33.05 23.96 13.51
CA TYR A 405 -31.90 23.26 14.08
C TYR A 405 -30.62 24.09 14.25
N ILE A 406 -30.43 25.19 13.51
CA ILE A 406 -29.16 25.95 13.55
C ILE A 406 -28.80 26.47 14.94
N GLY A 407 -29.81 26.79 15.77
CA GLY A 407 -29.62 27.23 17.15
C GLY A 407 -29.29 26.10 18.13
N GLN A 408 -29.51 24.84 17.73
CA GLN A 408 -29.37 23.66 18.60
C GLN A 408 -28.03 22.94 18.40
N VAL A 409 -27.36 23.16 17.27
CA VAL A 409 -26.11 22.46 16.93
C VAL A 409 -24.85 23.17 17.44
N SER A 410 -23.79 22.39 17.64
CA SER A 410 -22.50 22.89 18.10
C SER A 410 -21.81 23.78 17.05
N LYS A 411 -21.33 24.94 17.51
CA LYS A 411 -20.43 25.85 16.77
C LYS A 411 -18.94 25.50 16.93
N LYS A 412 -18.62 24.49 17.73
CA LYS A 412 -17.24 24.05 17.97
C LYS A 412 -16.74 23.27 16.76
N LEU A 413 -15.54 23.59 16.31
CA LEU A 413 -14.86 22.87 15.24
C LEU A 413 -14.66 21.39 15.61
N ASN A 414 -14.94 20.52 14.64
CA ASN A 414 -14.53 19.13 14.70
C ASN A 414 -13.01 19.06 14.42
N PRO A 415 -12.21 18.37 15.26
CA PRO A 415 -10.75 18.27 15.07
C PRO A 415 -10.34 17.63 13.74
N ASP A 416 -11.13 16.67 13.25
CA ASP A 416 -10.81 15.89 12.07
C ASP A 416 -11.23 16.61 10.78
N THR A 417 -12.43 17.20 10.77
CA THR A 417 -12.97 17.85 9.56
C THR A 417 -12.71 19.34 9.50
N GLN A 418 -12.27 19.97 10.59
CA GLN A 418 -12.13 21.44 10.72
C GLN A 418 -13.42 22.21 10.38
N ILE A 419 -14.58 21.56 10.53
CA ILE A 419 -15.90 22.14 10.29
C ILE A 419 -16.81 21.77 11.47
N SER A 420 -17.51 22.75 12.00
CA SER A 420 -18.50 22.62 13.07
C SER A 420 -19.83 22.07 12.56
N ALA A 421 -20.70 21.60 13.47
CA ALA A 421 -22.03 21.16 13.10
C ALA A 421 -22.89 22.30 12.51
N ALA A 422 -22.76 23.50 13.08
CA ALA A 422 -23.37 24.71 12.54
C ALA A 422 -22.88 25.03 11.12
N GLY A 423 -21.56 24.96 10.90
CA GLY A 423 -20.95 25.16 9.59
C GLY A 423 -21.45 24.16 8.54
N LYS A 424 -21.61 22.88 8.90
CA LYS A 424 -22.18 21.85 8.00
C LYS A 424 -23.63 22.16 7.61
N LEU A 425 -24.47 22.57 8.57
CA LEU A 425 -25.86 22.96 8.27
C LEU A 425 -25.93 24.20 7.36
N THR A 426 -25.12 25.22 7.66
CA THR A 426 -25.03 26.42 6.80
C THR A 426 -24.57 26.04 5.39
N GLN A 427 -23.57 25.17 5.27
CA GLN A 427 -23.11 24.69 3.97
C GLN A 427 -24.21 23.92 3.22
N ALA A 428 -24.94 23.02 3.87
CA ALA A 428 -26.05 22.28 3.25
C ALA A 428 -27.14 23.22 2.72
N MET A 429 -27.53 24.23 3.50
CA MET A 429 -28.51 25.23 3.07
C MET A 429 -27.97 26.10 1.92
N MET A 430 -26.69 26.49 1.94
CA MET A 430 -26.09 27.19 0.80
C MET A 430 -26.13 26.34 -0.48
N ILE A 431 -25.84 25.04 -0.37
CA ILE A 431 -25.89 24.11 -1.51
C ILE A 431 -27.33 24.02 -2.06
N ALA A 432 -28.33 23.89 -1.18
CA ALA A 432 -29.74 23.88 -1.55
C ALA A 432 -30.13 25.14 -2.35
N SER A 433 -29.80 26.32 -1.84
CA SER A 433 -30.11 27.60 -2.51
C SER A 433 -29.41 27.76 -3.86
N VAL A 434 -28.15 27.34 -3.94
CA VAL A 434 -27.38 27.36 -5.19
C VAL A 434 -28.00 26.43 -6.25
N TYR A 435 -28.50 25.25 -5.86
CA TYR A 435 -29.22 24.35 -6.75
C TYR A 435 -30.59 24.90 -7.19
N GLU A 436 -31.20 25.78 -6.42
CA GLU A 436 -32.42 26.51 -6.82
C GLU A 436 -32.14 27.75 -7.67
N ASN A 437 -30.88 27.95 -8.10
CA ASN A 437 -30.43 29.11 -8.85
C ASN A 437 -30.57 30.44 -8.06
N ASP A 438 -30.53 30.38 -6.73
CA ASP A 438 -30.56 31.55 -5.83
C ASP A 438 -29.18 31.76 -5.17
N ARG A 439 -28.26 32.29 -5.98
CA ARG A 439 -26.89 32.60 -5.54
C ARG A 439 -26.88 33.74 -4.52
N GLU A 440 -27.72 34.74 -4.72
CA GLU A 440 -27.82 35.92 -3.86
C GLU A 440 -28.22 35.52 -2.45
N PHE A 441 -29.17 34.62 -2.30
CA PHE A 441 -29.56 34.09 -1.00
C PHE A 441 -28.46 33.24 -0.36
N ALA A 442 -27.76 32.39 -1.13
CA ALA A 442 -26.60 31.65 -0.61
C ALA A 442 -25.48 32.57 -0.11
N GLN A 443 -25.20 33.66 -0.84
CA GLN A 443 -24.24 34.69 -0.44
C GLN A 443 -24.70 35.42 0.84
N LEU A 444 -25.98 35.80 0.90
CA LEU A 444 -26.56 36.44 2.08
C LEU A 444 -26.46 35.52 3.31
N LEU A 445 -26.78 34.23 3.15
CA LEU A 445 -26.70 33.24 4.21
C LEU A 445 -25.26 33.12 4.75
N PHE A 446 -24.28 33.04 3.85
CA PHE A 446 -22.86 33.04 4.20
C PHE A 446 -22.46 34.29 4.99
N GLU A 447 -22.78 35.49 4.49
CA GLU A 447 -22.43 36.75 5.15
C GLU A 447 -23.07 36.88 6.53
N LYS A 448 -24.34 36.47 6.66
CA LYS A 448 -25.05 36.48 7.94
C LYS A 448 -24.47 35.48 8.92
N ALA A 449 -24.11 34.28 8.46
CA ALA A 449 -23.52 33.25 9.31
C ALA A 449 -22.15 33.67 9.87
N VAL A 450 -21.32 34.33 9.05
CA VAL A 450 -20.05 34.93 9.48
C VAL A 450 -20.28 36.07 10.47
N THR A 451 -21.15 37.04 10.12
CA THR A 451 -21.41 38.21 10.97
C THR A 451 -22.02 37.84 12.33
N ALA A 452 -22.85 36.79 12.37
CA ALA A 452 -23.48 36.29 13.59
C ALA A 452 -22.60 35.34 14.41
N GLY A 453 -21.36 35.05 13.98
CA GLY A 453 -20.48 34.09 14.65
C GLY A 453 -21.11 32.70 14.74
N ILE A 454 -21.81 32.27 13.69
CA ILE A 454 -22.30 30.90 13.53
C ILE A 454 -21.17 30.02 12.99
N VAL A 455 -20.33 30.60 12.14
CA VAL A 455 -19.23 29.94 11.43
C VAL A 455 -17.90 30.60 11.84
N ASN A 456 -16.87 29.79 12.07
CA ASN A 456 -15.53 30.24 12.42
C ASN A 456 -14.71 30.61 11.17
N GLU A 457 -13.60 31.33 11.35
CA GLU A 457 -12.76 31.79 10.23
C GLU A 457 -12.17 30.63 9.43
N GLU A 458 -11.83 29.52 10.11
CA GLU A 458 -11.27 28.30 9.53
C GLU A 458 -12.25 27.59 8.57
N GLU A 459 -13.56 27.82 8.72
CA GLU A 459 -14.62 27.19 7.93
C GLU A 459 -14.97 27.99 6.66
N ILE A 460 -14.61 29.28 6.61
CA ILE A 460 -14.91 30.19 5.50
C ILE A 460 -14.49 29.62 4.13
N PRO A 461 -13.29 29.00 3.96
CA PRO A 461 -12.90 28.42 2.68
C PRO A 461 -13.87 27.34 2.18
N ALA A 462 -14.37 26.48 3.09
CA ALA A 462 -15.28 25.38 2.76
C ALA A 462 -16.69 25.88 2.39
N LEU A 463 -17.15 26.99 2.97
CA LEU A 463 -18.41 27.60 2.57
C LEU A 463 -18.28 28.35 1.23
N LYS A 464 -17.17 29.07 1.03
CA LYS A 464 -16.89 29.76 -0.25
C LYS A 464 -16.74 28.82 -1.43
N SER A 465 -16.30 27.58 -1.22
CA SER A 465 -16.20 26.60 -2.31
C SER A 465 -17.56 26.28 -2.92
N VAL A 466 -18.66 26.37 -2.17
CA VAL A 466 -20.03 26.17 -2.70
C VAL A 466 -20.34 27.20 -3.80
N LEU A 467 -20.05 28.47 -3.53
CA LEU A 467 -20.24 29.57 -4.50
C LEU A 467 -19.29 29.45 -5.70
N LYS A 468 -18.10 28.89 -5.50
CA LYS A 468 -17.16 28.60 -6.59
C LYS A 468 -17.71 27.53 -7.52
N VAL A 469 -18.28 26.45 -6.99
CA VAL A 469 -18.92 25.38 -7.79
C VAL A 469 -20.05 25.94 -8.63
N TYR A 470 -20.87 26.84 -8.08
CA TYR A 470 -21.88 27.56 -8.87
C TYR A 470 -21.26 28.34 -10.03
N GLY A 471 -20.23 29.14 -9.77
CA GLY A 471 -19.56 29.90 -10.84
C GLY A 471 -18.98 29.01 -11.95
N GLN A 472 -18.46 27.83 -11.61
CA GLN A 472 -17.95 26.84 -12.56
C GLN A 472 -19.07 26.16 -13.36
N ALA A 473 -20.23 25.90 -12.73
CA ALA A 473 -21.38 25.32 -13.41
C ALA A 473 -21.95 26.25 -14.50
N PHE A 474 -21.72 27.56 -14.38
CA PHE A 474 -22.20 28.60 -15.30
C PHE A 474 -21.16 29.07 -16.33
N GLU A 475 -20.09 28.31 -16.60
CA GLU A 475 -19.09 28.68 -17.63
C GLU A 475 -19.70 28.94 -19.03
N GLU A 476 -20.89 28.39 -19.31
CA GLU A 476 -21.63 28.57 -20.57
C GLU A 476 -22.89 29.45 -20.42
N ASP A 477 -23.04 30.19 -19.32
CA ASP A 477 -24.14 31.14 -19.03
C ASP A 477 -25.57 30.57 -19.27
N SER A 478 -25.78 29.27 -19.01
CA SER A 478 -27.08 28.60 -19.20
C SER A 478 -27.42 27.70 -18.02
N TRP A 479 -28.62 27.91 -17.47
CA TRP A 479 -29.13 27.10 -16.36
C TRP A 479 -29.30 25.63 -16.75
N GLU A 480 -29.73 25.37 -17.98
CA GLU A 480 -29.93 24.02 -18.50
C GLU A 480 -28.64 23.19 -18.49
N LYS A 481 -27.49 23.84 -18.64
CA LYS A 481 -26.17 23.21 -18.58
C LYS A 481 -25.58 23.18 -17.17
N ALA A 482 -25.87 24.20 -16.36
CA ALA A 482 -25.42 24.26 -14.97
C ALA A 482 -26.15 23.24 -14.07
N LYS A 483 -27.47 23.06 -14.28
CA LYS A 483 -28.32 22.23 -13.42
C LYS A 483 -27.83 20.78 -13.28
N PRO A 484 -27.44 20.05 -14.35
CA PRO A 484 -26.87 18.71 -14.21
C PRO A 484 -25.58 18.65 -13.38
N ILE A 485 -24.71 19.66 -13.51
CA ILE A 485 -23.45 19.74 -12.74
C ILE A 485 -23.76 19.94 -11.25
N LEU A 486 -24.70 20.84 -10.94
CA LEU A 486 -25.15 21.10 -9.58
C LEU A 486 -25.94 19.92 -8.99
N LEU A 487 -26.70 19.19 -9.80
CA LEU A 487 -27.38 17.96 -9.38
C LEU A 487 -26.37 16.91 -8.91
N GLU A 488 -25.32 16.65 -9.69
CA GLU A 488 -24.24 15.75 -9.29
C GLU A 488 -23.53 16.24 -8.02
N TYR A 489 -23.36 17.55 -7.88
CA TYR A 489 -22.78 18.13 -6.67
C TYR A 489 -23.67 17.91 -5.43
N VAL A 490 -24.99 18.11 -5.54
CA VAL A 490 -25.92 17.82 -4.43
C VAL A 490 -25.91 16.33 -4.08
N LEU A 491 -26.00 15.45 -5.07
CA LEU A 491 -25.97 13.99 -4.87
C LEU A 491 -24.66 13.53 -4.20
N ALA A 492 -23.52 14.10 -4.59
CA ALA A 492 -22.23 13.82 -3.94
C ALA A 492 -22.19 14.29 -2.48
N ASN A 493 -22.82 15.42 -2.16
CA ASN A 493 -22.93 15.91 -0.77
C ASN A 493 -23.87 15.01 0.06
N ILE A 494 -25.04 14.62 -0.47
CA ILE A 494 -25.94 13.67 0.21
C ILE A 494 -25.20 12.36 0.50
N LYS A 495 -24.40 11.84 -0.44
CA LYS A 495 -23.65 10.58 -0.29
C LYS A 495 -22.48 10.68 0.71
N SER A 496 -21.83 11.83 0.85
CA SER A 496 -20.64 12.02 1.70
C SER A 496 -20.92 12.45 3.14
N MET A 497 -22.13 12.94 3.41
CA MET A 497 -22.63 13.25 4.77
C MET A 497 -22.83 11.99 5.62
#